data_AF-A0A497LXS8-F1
#
_entry.id   AF-A0A497LXS8-F1
#
_cell.length_a   1.000
_cell.length_b   1.000
_cell.length_c   1.000
_cell.angle_alpha   90.00
_cell.angle_beta   90.00
_cell.angle_gamma   90.00
#
_symmetry.space_group_name_H-M   'P 1'
#
loop_
_entity.id
_entity.type
_entity.pdbx_description
1 polymer ?
#
loop_
_entity_poly.entity_id
_entity_poly.type
_entity_poly.pdbx_seq_one_letter_code
_entity_poly.pdbx_strand_id
1 'polypeptide(L)' 'LFVERLIKEAVHELGHLHGLTHCSNRRCVMAFSNWIGDTDYKSYRPCYKCGRRLKFLRIHKP' A
#
# COMPACT_ATOMS: atom_id res chain seq x y z
N LEU A 1 -13.13 8.97 9.28
CA LEU A 1 -12.04 9.76 8.68
C LEU A 1 -10.66 9.38 9.23
N PHE A 2 -10.36 9.59 10.52
CA PHE A 2 -9.01 9.30 11.07
C PHE A 2 -8.61 7.82 11.04
N VAL A 3 -9.51 6.91 11.41
CA VAL A 3 -9.23 5.45 11.40
C VAL A 3 -8.92 4.95 9.99
N GLU A 4 -9.62 5.45 8.97
CA GLU A 4 -9.37 5.07 7.59
C GLU A 4 -7.96 5.47 7.13
N ARG A 5 -7.53 6.69 7.46
CA ARG A 5 -6.18 7.18 7.17
C ARG A 5 -5.12 6.33 7.87
N LEU A 6 -5.33 6.02 9.15
CA LEU A 6 -4.45 5.12 9.92
C LEU A 6 -4.35 3.74 9.27
N ILE A 7 -5.47 3.16 8.83
CA ILE A 7 -5.46 1.87 8.12
C ILE A 7 -4.64 1.97 6.82
N LYS A 8 -4.84 3.04 6.03
CA LYS A 8 -4.12 3.22 4.76
C LYS A 8 -2.61 3.32 4.95
N GLU A 9 -2.15 4.15 5.89
CA GLU A 9 -0.70 4.30 6.12
C GLU A 9 -0.11 3.08 6.85
N ALA A 10 -0.81 2.46 7.80
CA ALA A 10 -0.35 1.21 8.41
C ALA A 10 -0.17 0.09 7.36
N VAL A 11 -1.14 -0.06 6.44
CA VAL A 11 -1.03 -1.04 5.35
C VAL A 11 0.07 -0.66 4.36
N HIS A 12 0.31 0.63 4.10
CA HIS A 12 1.41 1.13 3.27
C HIS A 12 2.77 0.70 3.84
N GLU A 13 3.02 0.99 5.12
CA GLU A 13 4.29 0.66 5.78
C GLU A 13 4.47 -0.84 5.96
N LEU A 14 3.40 -1.59 6.26
CA LEU A 14 3.44 -3.06 6.21
C LEU A 14 3.83 -3.57 4.82
N GLY A 15 3.35 -2.92 3.76
CA GLY A 15 3.76 -3.20 2.39
C GLY A 15 5.27 -3.06 2.19
N HIS A 16 5.87 -2.00 2.75
CA HIS A 16 7.33 -1.81 2.73
C HIS A 16 8.07 -2.90 3.52
N LEU A 17 7.59 -3.29 4.70
CA LEU A 17 8.15 -4.42 5.46
C LEU A 17 8.07 -5.76 4.71
N HIS A 18 7.10 -5.88 3.81
CA HIS A 18 6.96 -7.01 2.90
C HIS A 18 7.67 -6.82 1.55
N GLY A 19 8.53 -5.81 1.39
CA GLY A 19 9.38 -5.62 0.21
C GLY A 19 8.70 -4.97 -1.00
N LEU A 20 7.53 -4.34 -0.82
CA LEU A 20 6.94 -3.50 -1.84
C LEU A 20 7.62 -2.11 -1.87
N THR A 21 7.68 -1.52 -3.05
CA THR A 21 8.08 -0.12 -3.26
C THR A 21 6.86 0.71 -3.65
N HIS A 22 7.03 2.04 -3.72
CA HIS A 22 5.97 2.94 -4.17
C HIS A 22 5.37 2.51 -5.52
N CYS A 23 4.07 2.66 -5.63
CA CYS A 23 3.29 2.32 -6.81
C CYS A 23 2.82 3.59 -7.53
N SER A 24 2.97 3.63 -8.85
CA SER A 24 2.47 4.73 -9.69
C SER A 24 0.93 4.78 -9.78
N ASN A 25 0.24 3.70 -9.44
CA ASN A 25 -1.22 3.71 -9.36
C ASN A 25 -1.67 4.49 -8.12
N ARG A 26 -2.17 5.71 -8.33
CA ARG A 26 -2.63 6.64 -7.28
C ARG A 26 -3.78 6.11 -6.41
N ARG A 27 -4.49 5.06 -6.84
CA ARG A 27 -5.53 4.39 -6.04
C ARG A 27 -5.01 3.19 -5.24
N CYS A 28 -3.76 2.78 -5.43
CA CYS A 28 -3.13 1.71 -4.65
C CYS A 28 -2.73 2.22 -3.26
N VAL A 29 -2.83 1.36 -2.23
CA VAL A 29 -2.31 1.69 -0.89
C VAL A 29 -0.81 2.02 -0.88
N MET A 30 -0.03 1.45 -1.81
CA MET A 30 1.39 1.75 -2.00
C MET A 30 1.67 3.03 -2.80
N ALA A 31 0.65 3.82 -3.16
CA ALA A 31 0.88 5.14 -3.74
C ALA A 31 1.50 6.06 -2.68
N PHE A 32 2.55 6.79 -3.08
CA PHE A 32 3.17 7.80 -2.22
C PHE A 32 2.22 8.96 -1.97
N SER A 33 2.09 9.37 -0.70
CA SER A 33 1.25 10.48 -0.25
C SER A 33 2.12 11.66 0.15
N ASN A 34 2.00 12.79 -0.55
CA ASN A 34 2.72 14.03 -0.18
C ASN A 34 1.96 14.91 0.81
N TRP A 35 0.65 14.72 0.89
CA TRP A 35 -0.27 15.51 1.69
C TRP A 35 -1.52 14.70 1.97
N ILE A 36 -2.36 15.14 2.91
CA ILE A 36 -3.48 14.34 3.42
C ILE A 36 -4.51 13.97 2.34
N GLY A 37 -4.68 14.83 1.33
CA GLY A 37 -5.57 14.57 0.20
C GLY A 37 -5.16 13.35 -0.63
N ASP A 38 -3.86 13.05 -0.72
CA ASP A 38 -3.37 11.85 -1.40
C ASP A 38 -3.77 10.57 -0.64
N THR A 39 -3.66 10.60 0.69
CA THR A 39 -4.08 9.51 1.56
C THR A 39 -5.59 9.30 1.51
N ASP A 40 -6.37 10.38 1.46
CA ASP A 40 -7.81 10.28 1.27
C ASP A 40 -8.15 9.70 -0.11
N TYR A 41 -7.39 10.06 -1.14
CA TYR A 41 -7.58 9.59 -2.51
C TYR A 41 -7.19 8.12 -2.72
N LYS A 42 -6.14 7.59 -2.08
CA LYS A 42 -5.74 6.19 -2.29
C LYS A 42 -6.67 5.20 -1.57
N SER A 43 -6.77 3.97 -2.08
CA SER A 43 -7.48 2.88 -1.38
C SER A 43 -6.63 2.32 -0.25
N TYR A 44 -7.25 1.69 0.75
CA TYR A 44 -6.55 0.84 1.71
C TYR A 44 -6.09 -0.51 1.11
N ARG A 45 -6.51 -0.82 -0.12
CA ARG A 45 -6.19 -2.08 -0.80
C ARG A 45 -4.98 -1.93 -1.72
N PRO A 46 -4.12 -2.96 -1.82
CA PRO A 46 -3.12 -3.02 -2.88
C PRO A 46 -3.81 -3.19 -4.24
N CYS A 47 -3.23 -2.59 -5.29
CA CYS A 47 -3.66 -2.87 -6.65
C CYS A 47 -3.29 -4.31 -7.05
N TYR A 48 -3.80 -4.79 -8.18
CA TYR A 48 -3.53 -6.15 -8.67
C TYR A 48 -2.02 -6.47 -8.76
N LYS A 49 -1.19 -5.53 -9.22
CA LYS A 49 0.26 -5.71 -9.35
C LYS A 49 0.94 -5.89 -7.97
N CYS A 50 0.66 -5.00 -7.02
CA CYS A 50 1.19 -5.09 -5.65
C CYS A 50 0.67 -6.33 -4.92
N GLY A 51 -0.61 -6.66 -5.09
CA GLY A 51 -1.23 -7.87 -4.51
C GLY A 51 -0.59 -9.17 -5.01
N ARG A 52 -0.25 -9.26 -6.31
CA ARG A 52 0.51 -10.41 -6.84
C ARG A 52 1.91 -10.49 -6.25
N ARG A 53 2.62 -9.35 -6.13
CA ARG A 53 3.98 -9.32 -5.55
C ARG A 53 3.98 -9.75 -4.08
N LEU A 54 2.99 -9.34 -3.29
CA LEU A 54 2.83 -9.82 -1.91
C LEU A 54 2.63 -11.33 -1.84
N LYS A 55 1.79 -11.90 -2.71
CA LYS A 55 1.59 -13.36 -2.76
C LYS A 55 2.88 -14.10 -3.11
N PHE A 56 3.63 -13.60 -4.10
CA PHE A 56 4.91 -14.16 -4.48
C PHE A 56 5.92 -14.13 -3.32
N LEU A 57 6.08 -12.97 -2.67
CA LEU A 57 7.02 -12.80 -1.56
C LEU A 57 6.64 -13.63 -0.33
N ARG A 58 5.36 -13.96 -0.13
CA ARG A 58 4.92 -14.88 0.92
C ARG A 58 5.30 -16.34 0.66
N ILE A 59 5.31 -16.77 -0.60
CA ILE A 59 5.62 -18.15 -0.99
C ILE A 59 7.14 -18.40 -0.96
N HIS A 60 7.93 -17.37 -1.24
CA HIS A 60 9.38 -17.47 -1.40
C HIS A 60 10.17 -16.75 -0.29
N LYS A 61 9.54 -16.48 0.85
CA LYS A 61 10.28 -16.00 2.04
C LYS A 61 10.99 -17.21 2.67
N PRO A 62 12.31 -17.16 2.90
CA PRO A 62 13.03 -18.23 3.61
C PRO A 62 12.50 -18.42 5.03
#